data_AF-A0A524I9U5-F1
#
_entry.id   AF-A0A524I9U5-F1
#
_cell.length_a   1.000
_cell.length_b   1.000
_cell.length_c   1.000
_cell.angle_alpha   90.00
_cell.angle_beta   90.00
_cell.angle_gamma   90.00
#
_symmetry.space_group_name_H-M   'P 1'
#
loop_
_entity.id
_entity.type
_entity.pdbx_description
1 polymer ?
#
loop_
_entity_poly.entity_id
_entity_poly.type
_entity_poly.pdbx_seq_one_letter_code
_entity_poly.pdbx_strand_id
1 'polypeptide(L)' 'MYIKTDPKNSEGSSRTLLFHQDPDIRLDAALQLGGDTNRIADQRLALEALTTALEDPCSTVQEAVLQSLMRMSVKNG' A
#
# COMPACT_ATOMS: atom_id res chain seq x y z
N MET A 1 22.73 -13.09 23.67
CA MET A 1 21.33 -12.77 23.99
C MET A 1 20.58 -12.73 22.67
N TYR A 2 19.86 -13.80 22.32
CA TYR A 2 19.12 -13.86 21.07
C TYR A 2 17.89 -12.96 21.22
N ILE A 3 17.88 -11.83 20.52
CA ILE A 3 16.67 -11.02 20.38
C ILE A 3 15.68 -11.86 19.58
N LYS A 4 14.78 -12.53 20.31
CA LYS A 4 13.55 -13.08 19.75
C LYS A 4 12.73 -11.87 19.33
N THR A 5 12.77 -11.54 18.04
CA THR A 5 11.80 -10.63 17.46
C THR A 5 10.46 -11.34 17.51
N ASP A 6 9.61 -10.91 18.42
CA ASP A 6 8.20 -11.27 18.52
C ASP A 6 7.56 -11.09 17.13
N PRO A 7 6.89 -12.10 16.53
CA PRO A 7 6.19 -11.94 15.25
C PRO A 7 4.86 -11.19 15.40
N LYS A 8 4.68 -10.41 16.47
CA LYS A 8 3.48 -9.63 16.77
C LYS A 8 3.70 -8.14 16.50
N ASN A 9 4.11 -7.79 15.28
CA ASN A 9 3.89 -6.44 14.77
C ASN A 9 3.93 -6.36 13.24
N SER A 10 3.37 -7.37 12.56
CA SER A 10 3.17 -7.37 11.10
C SER A 10 2.11 -6.36 10.63
N GLU A 11 1.90 -5.28 11.38
CA GLU A 11 1.06 -4.14 11.02
C GLU A 11 1.94 -2.91 10.77
N GLY A 12 2.97 -3.07 9.95
CA GLY A 12 3.29 -1.97 9.05
C GLY A 12 2.05 -1.79 8.18
N SER A 13 1.14 -0.89 8.56
CA SER A 13 -0.03 -0.54 7.73
C SER A 13 0.44 -0.51 6.29
N SER A 14 -0.27 -1.12 5.33
CA SER A 14 0.24 -1.28 3.97
C SER A 14 0.66 0.06 3.32
N ARG A 15 0.20 1.19 3.89
CA ARG A 15 0.71 2.56 3.66
C ARG A 15 2.21 2.76 3.94
N THR A 16 2.74 2.23 5.02
CA THR A 16 4.17 2.27 5.36
C THR A 16 5.01 1.35 4.49
N LEU A 17 4.42 0.23 4.06
CA LEU A 17 5.07 -0.75 3.19
C LEU A 17 5.24 -0.25 1.75
N LEU A 18 4.43 0.73 1.31
CA LEU A 18 4.62 1.44 0.03
C LEU A 18 5.95 2.19 -0.08
N PHE A 19 6.66 2.42 1.03
CA PHE A 19 7.97 3.09 1.04
C PHE A 19 9.10 2.12 1.45
N HIS A 20 8.84 0.82 1.39
CA HIS A 20 9.85 -0.18 1.71
C HIS A 20 10.94 -0.25 0.62
N GLN A 21 12.18 -0.56 1.02
CA GLN A 21 13.31 -0.67 0.07
C GLN A 21 13.10 -1.77 -0.98
N ASP A 22 12.39 -2.83 -0.59
CA ASP A 22 12.10 -3.98 -1.44
C ASP A 22 10.88 -3.70 -2.34
N PRO A 23 11.02 -3.78 -3.68
CA PRO A 23 9.94 -3.51 -4.62
C PRO A 23 8.79 -4.52 -4.55
N ASP A 24 9.04 -5.77 -4.19
CA ASP A 24 7.98 -6.78 -4.07
C ASP A 24 7.07 -6.46 -2.87
N ILE A 25 7.66 -5.97 -1.78
CA ILE A 25 6.90 -5.52 -0.61
C ILE A 25 6.08 -4.26 -0.94
N ARG A 26 6.64 -3.31 -1.72
CA ARG A 26 5.88 -2.12 -2.16
C ARG A 26 4.72 -2.50 -3.09
N LEU A 27 4.95 -3.46 -3.98
CA LEU A 27 3.94 -3.98 -4.90
C LEU A 27 2.77 -4.61 -4.14
N ASP A 28 3.06 -5.53 -3.24
CA ASP A 28 2.04 -6.21 -2.42
C ASP A 28 1.25 -5.20 -1.58
N ALA A 29 1.95 -4.21 -1.01
CA ALA A 29 1.35 -3.12 -0.26
C ALA A 29 0.36 -2.27 -1.08
N ALA A 30 0.72 -1.92 -2.33
CA ALA A 30 -0.16 -1.19 -3.23
C ALA A 30 -1.45 -1.98 -3.49
N LEU A 31 -1.32 -3.26 -3.82
CA LEU A 31 -2.45 -4.15 -4.11
C LEU A 31 -3.38 -4.32 -2.91
N GLN A 32 -2.82 -4.52 -1.72
CA GLN A 32 -3.59 -4.60 -0.47
C GLN A 32 -4.38 -3.32 -0.19
N LEU A 33 -3.75 -2.15 -0.39
CA LEU A 33 -4.40 -0.85 -0.20
C LEU A 33 -5.61 -0.63 -1.12
N GLY A 34 -5.48 -1.04 -2.39
CA GLY A 34 -6.56 -0.95 -3.38
C GLY A 34 -7.70 -1.94 -3.14
N GLY A 35 -7.43 -3.05 -2.42
CA GLY A 35 -8.40 -4.11 -2.15
C GLY A 35 -9.33 -3.84 -0.96
N ASP A 36 -8.76 -3.39 0.16
CA ASP A 36 -9.37 -3.59 1.49
C ASP A 36 -9.93 -2.33 2.18
N THR A 37 -10.10 -1.22 1.45
CA THR A 37 -10.62 0.01 2.07
C THR A 37 -12.15 -0.01 2.18
N ASN A 38 -12.66 -0.70 3.22
CA ASN A 38 -14.10 -0.78 3.53
C ASN A 38 -14.61 0.44 4.34
N ARG A 39 -13.71 1.30 4.83
CA ARG A 39 -14.03 2.53 5.57
C ARG A 39 -13.58 3.76 4.81
N ILE A 40 -14.44 4.76 4.70
CA ILE A 40 -14.17 6.03 3.99
C ILE A 40 -12.97 6.78 4.58
N ALA A 41 -12.77 6.72 5.89
CA ALA A 41 -11.60 7.32 6.55
C ALA A 41 -10.28 6.68 6.07
N ASP A 42 -10.27 5.35 5.93
CA ASP A 42 -9.13 4.60 5.42
C ASP A 42 -8.93 4.78 3.91
N GLN A 43 -9.99 5.08 3.15
CA GLN A 43 -9.89 5.37 1.72
C GLN A 43 -9.13 6.67 1.43
N ARG A 44 -9.45 7.78 2.09
CA ARG A 44 -8.74 9.06 1.87
C ARG A 44 -7.25 8.90 2.15
N LEU A 45 -6.98 8.25 3.27
CA LEU A 45 -5.67 7.91 3.73
C LEU A 45 -4.92 7.00 2.73
N ALA A 46 -5.55 5.94 2.25
CA ALA A 46 -4.99 5.06 1.23
C ALA A 46 -4.70 5.82 -0.07
N LEU A 47 -5.59 6.72 -0.48
CA LEU A 47 -5.44 7.51 -1.69
C LEU A 47 -4.24 8.46 -1.59
N GLU A 48 -4.06 9.16 -0.47
CA GLU A 48 -2.86 9.98 -0.25
C GLU A 48 -1.56 9.17 -0.38
N ALA A 49 -1.50 8.00 0.27
CA ALA A 49 -0.32 7.14 0.22
C ALA A 49 -0.02 6.61 -1.20
N LEU A 50 -1.05 6.17 -1.92
CA LEU A 50 -0.92 5.72 -3.31
C LEU A 50 -0.51 6.87 -4.22
N THR A 51 -1.01 8.09 -4.00
CA THR A 51 -0.66 9.24 -4.83
C THR A 51 0.82 9.59 -4.69
N THR A 52 1.38 9.50 -3.47
CA THR A 52 2.83 9.65 -3.25
C THR A 52 3.64 8.53 -3.91
N ALA A 53 3.10 7.30 -3.92
CA ALA A 53 3.76 6.14 -4.54
C ALA A 53 3.71 6.13 -6.09
N LEU A 54 3.06 7.10 -6.73
CA LEU A 54 3.10 7.25 -8.20
C LEU A 54 4.50 7.60 -8.71
N GLU A 55 5.34 8.19 -7.86
CA GLU A 55 6.72 8.54 -8.19
C GLU A 55 7.70 7.39 -7.90
N ASP A 56 7.21 6.16 -7.69
CA ASP A 56 8.07 5.00 -7.43
C ASP A 56 9.03 4.73 -8.61
N PRO A 57 10.32 4.46 -8.36
CA PRO A 57 11.27 4.16 -9.43
C PRO A 57 10.99 2.82 -10.14
N CYS A 58 10.19 1.92 -9.56
CA CYS A 58 9.84 0.64 -10.15
C CYS A 58 8.51 0.73 -10.91
N SER A 59 8.57 0.53 -12.23
CA SER A 59 7.39 0.59 -13.10
C SER A 59 6.28 -0.38 -12.69
N THR A 60 6.63 -1.59 -12.22
CA THR A 60 5.65 -2.58 -11.75
C THR A 60 4.89 -2.09 -10.51
N VAL A 61 5.57 -1.41 -9.59
CA VAL A 61 4.94 -0.78 -8.43
C VAL A 61 4.02 0.36 -8.88
N GLN A 62 4.48 1.21 -9.81
CA GLN A 62 3.64 2.29 -10.38
C GLN A 62 2.35 1.76 -11.01
N GLU A 63 2.44 0.68 -11.80
CA GLU A 63 1.26 0.06 -12.41
C GLU A 63 0.28 -0.47 -11.36
N ALA A 64 0.78 -1.11 -10.30
CA ALA A 64 -0.06 -1.59 -9.21
C ALA A 64 -0.71 -0.46 -8.41
N VAL A 65 0.02 0.63 -8.19
CA VAL A 65 -0.50 1.86 -7.57
C VAL A 65 -1.62 2.46 -8.42
N LEU A 66 -1.43 2.57 -9.74
CA LEU A 66 -2.45 3.06 -10.67
C LEU A 66 -3.70 2.17 -10.69
N GLN A 67 -3.53 0.85 -10.74
CA GLN A 67 -4.65 -0.07 -10.67
C GLN A 67 -5.42 0.05 -9.35
N SER A 68 -4.71 0.25 -8.24
CA SER A 68 -5.29 0.42 -6.92
C SER A 68 -6.11 1.71 -6.82
N LEU A 69 -5.57 2.81 -7.35
CA LEU A 69 -6.29 4.09 -7.47
C LEU A 69 -7.55 3.96 -8.33
N MET A 70 -7.47 3.29 -9.49
CA MET A 70 -8.65 3.05 -10.34
C MET A 70 -9.72 2.26 -9.62
N ARG A 71 -9.35 1.17 -8.92
CA ARG A 71 -10.30 0.34 -8.16
C ARG A 71 -11.00 1.15 -7.07
N MET A 72 -10.27 2.00 -6.36
CA MET A 72 -10.84 2.87 -5.34
C MET A 72 -11.80 3.92 -5.91
N SER A 73 -11.49 4.46 -7.09
CA SER A 73 -12.36 5.41 -7.80
C SER A 73 -13.68 4.76 -8.23
N VAL A 74 -13.63 3.54 -8.77
CA VAL A 74 -14.83 2.79 -9.20
C VAL A 74 -15.70 2.38 -8.01
N LYS A 75 -15.12 2.07 -6.84
CA LYS A 75 -15.87 1.70 -5.62
C LYS A 75 -16.70 2.85 -5.03
N ASN A 76 -16.41 4.09 -5.40
CA ASN A 76 -17.04 5.30 -4.86
C ASN A 76 -17.97 6.01 -5.86
N GLY A 77 -18.17 5.43 -7.05
CA GLY A 77 -19.05 5.95 -8.11
C GLY A 77 -20.46 5.34 -8.11
#